data_AF-A0A6B1A5Q5-F1
#
_entry.id   AF-A0A6B1A5Q5-F1
#
_cell.length_a   1.000
_cell.length_b   1.000
_cell.length_c   1.000
_cell.angle_alpha   90.00
_cell.angle_beta   90.00
_cell.angle_gamma   90.00
#
_symmetry.space_group_name_H-M   'P 1'
#
loop_
_entity.id
_entity.type
_entity.pdbx_description
1 polymer ?
#
loop_
_entity_poly.entity_id
_entity_poly.type
_entity_poly.pdbx_seq_one_letter_code
_entity_poly.pdbx_strand_id
1 'polypeptide(L)'
;MTAKAEAGRLRGFLQDLVEEQGRVQAADRLGVSERTLRRALASPQLTPHMTQALERELEASEARAASERRTPASLHKQLRRVERRLADLQRKTGGLLEELWEAGDDLEQIRMAVAPRVTGAKGHLGDIGLVAIEPAPDDAEVYGAALPVVAEWRRTRRTLEEPPNTVTCLQLEERLLSLEIQLVDDHSLTMPPAEAPWDQVRRETEVQLRQQRLRELRRERLWAEPLHWVGRLVTLGRWGGGLSLERQMQHEFEVRRSELLPPGVARRSGRGRNGGRSKAS
;
A
#
# COMPACT_ATOMS: atom_id res chain seq x y z
N MET A 1 -13.90 16.04 -16.93
CA MET A 1 -13.53 14.62 -16.71
C MET A 1 -12.92 14.11 -18.00
N THR A 2 -11.88 13.28 -17.94
CA THR A 2 -11.23 12.78 -19.17
C THR A 2 -12.09 11.66 -19.76
N ALA A 3 -12.20 11.59 -21.09
CA ALA A 3 -12.94 10.53 -21.79
C ALA A 3 -12.53 9.11 -21.35
N LYS A 4 -11.28 8.95 -20.89
CA LYS A 4 -10.76 7.71 -20.30
C LYS A 4 -11.46 7.30 -18.99
N ALA A 5 -11.78 8.27 -18.13
CA ALA A 5 -12.48 7.99 -16.87
C ALA A 5 -13.93 7.55 -17.12
N GLU A 6 -14.59 8.16 -18.10
CA GLU A 6 -15.96 7.84 -18.51
C GLU A 6 -16.06 6.45 -19.16
N ALA A 7 -15.14 6.13 -20.08
CA ALA A 7 -15.03 4.79 -20.65
C ALA A 7 -14.80 3.71 -19.57
N GLY A 8 -13.99 4.00 -18.55
CA GLY A 8 -13.78 3.11 -17.41
C GLY A 8 -15.05 2.89 -16.59
N ARG A 9 -15.82 3.96 -16.34
CA ARG A 9 -17.10 3.91 -15.62
C ARG A 9 -18.13 3.03 -16.34
N LEU A 10 -18.32 3.24 -17.64
CA LEU A 10 -19.29 2.47 -18.44
C LEU A 10 -18.92 0.99 -18.52
N ARG A 11 -17.61 0.68 -18.59
CA ARG A 11 -17.15 -0.70 -18.59
C ARG A 11 -17.37 -1.41 -17.26
N GLY A 12 -17.14 -0.70 -16.14
CA GLY A 12 -17.50 -1.20 -14.81
C GLY A 12 -19.00 -1.49 -14.70
N PHE A 13 -19.84 -0.56 -15.16
CA PHE A 13 -21.29 -0.76 -15.18
C PHE A 13 -21.72 -1.98 -16.03
N LEU A 14 -21.08 -2.19 -17.18
CA LEU A 14 -21.33 -3.37 -18.02
C LEU A 14 -20.97 -4.69 -17.30
N GLN A 15 -19.85 -4.73 -16.59
CA GLN A 15 -19.43 -5.90 -15.81
C GLN A 15 -20.43 -6.19 -14.69
N ASP A 16 -20.83 -5.16 -13.96
CA ASP A 16 -21.83 -5.27 -12.89
C ASP A 16 -23.16 -5.82 -13.42
N LEU A 17 -23.63 -5.31 -14.56
CA LEU A 17 -24.88 -5.77 -15.20
C LEU A 17 -24.82 -7.26 -15.54
N VAL A 18 -23.69 -7.72 -16.08
CA VAL A 18 -23.47 -9.12 -16.47
C VAL A 18 -23.30 -10.03 -15.26
N GLU A 19 -22.62 -9.59 -14.21
CA GLU A 19 -22.49 -10.33 -12.95
C GLU A 19 -23.86 -10.52 -12.27
N GLU A 20 -24.74 -9.52 -12.33
CA GLU A 20 -26.05 -9.58 -11.67
C GLU A 20 -27.10 -10.39 -12.40
N GLN A 21 -27.18 -10.28 -13.73
CA GLN A 21 -28.30 -10.81 -14.52
C GLN A 21 -27.87 -11.96 -15.45
N GLY A 22 -26.56 -12.18 -15.59
CA GLY A 22 -26.01 -13.05 -16.63
C GLY A 22 -25.99 -12.37 -18.00
N ARG A 23 -25.21 -12.96 -18.92
CA ARG A 23 -24.94 -12.35 -20.24
C ARG A 23 -26.17 -12.18 -21.12
N VAL A 24 -27.07 -13.17 -21.13
CA VAL A 24 -28.26 -13.16 -22.00
C VAL A 24 -29.19 -12.02 -21.60
N GLN A 25 -29.57 -11.94 -20.32
CA GLN A 25 -30.45 -10.89 -19.81
C GLN A 25 -29.82 -9.50 -19.91
N ALA A 26 -28.50 -9.38 -19.67
CA ALA A 26 -27.77 -8.14 -19.86
C ALA A 26 -27.80 -7.66 -21.32
N ALA A 27 -27.68 -8.57 -22.29
CA ALA A 27 -27.75 -8.25 -23.71
C ALA A 27 -29.16 -7.77 -24.11
N ASP A 28 -30.19 -8.51 -23.68
CA ASP A 28 -31.59 -8.15 -23.93
C ASP A 28 -31.94 -6.78 -23.34
N ARG A 29 -31.50 -6.52 -22.10
CA ARG A 29 -31.72 -5.25 -21.41
C ARG A 29 -31.05 -4.06 -22.09
N LEU A 30 -29.86 -4.25 -22.66
CA LEU A 30 -29.15 -3.22 -23.41
C LEU A 30 -29.65 -3.09 -24.86
N GLY A 31 -30.56 -3.97 -25.31
CA GLY A 31 -31.03 -3.99 -26.70
C GLY A 31 -29.93 -4.34 -27.70
N VAL A 32 -28.97 -5.20 -27.30
CA VAL A 32 -27.84 -5.63 -28.13
C VAL A 32 -27.79 -7.14 -28.24
N SER A 33 -27.19 -7.67 -29.31
CA SER A 33 -26.98 -9.12 -29.41
C SER A 33 -25.98 -9.64 -28.37
N GLU A 34 -26.14 -10.88 -27.90
CA GLU A 34 -25.18 -11.53 -26.98
C GLU A 34 -23.75 -11.54 -27.57
N ARG A 35 -23.63 -11.69 -28.89
CA ARG A 35 -22.34 -11.63 -29.60
C ARG A 35 -21.69 -10.25 -29.48
N THR A 36 -22.47 -9.18 -29.60
CA THR A 36 -22.01 -7.79 -29.42
C THR A 36 -21.55 -7.57 -27.99
N LEU A 37 -22.33 -8.04 -27.01
CA LEU A 37 -21.96 -7.98 -25.60
C LEU A 37 -20.65 -8.71 -25.31
N ARG A 38 -20.50 -9.94 -25.81
CA ARG A 38 -19.29 -10.75 -25.66
C ARG A 38 -18.06 -10.05 -26.25
N ARG A 39 -18.19 -9.44 -27.43
CA ARG A 39 -17.12 -8.64 -28.05
C ARG A 39 -16.77 -7.40 -27.22
N ALA A 40 -17.75 -6.71 -26.66
CA ALA A 40 -17.52 -5.54 -25.82
C ALA A 40 -16.80 -5.90 -24.51
N LEU A 41 -17.06 -7.07 -23.92
CA LEU A 41 -16.34 -7.55 -22.74
C LEU A 41 -14.87 -7.87 -23.05
N ALA A 42 -14.62 -8.50 -24.21
CA ALA A 42 -13.28 -8.87 -24.65
C ALA A 42 -12.43 -7.67 -25.11
N SER A 43 -13.05 -6.63 -25.68
CA SER A 43 -12.35 -5.44 -26.19
C SER A 43 -12.04 -4.45 -25.07
N PRO A 44 -10.84 -3.83 -25.05
CA PRO A 44 -10.54 -2.73 -24.13
C PRO A 44 -11.35 -1.46 -24.41
N GLN A 45 -11.86 -1.31 -25.63
CA GLN A 45 -12.61 -0.13 -26.07
C GLN A 45 -14.05 -0.52 -26.42
N LEU A 46 -15.01 0.28 -25.93
CA LEU A 46 -16.43 0.13 -26.23
C LEU A 46 -16.74 0.77 -27.58
N THR A 47 -17.53 0.07 -28.40
CA THR A 47 -18.04 0.64 -29.66
C THR A 47 -19.05 1.77 -29.36
N PRO A 48 -19.17 2.81 -30.20
CA PRO A 48 -20.09 3.93 -29.96
C PRO A 48 -21.54 3.51 -29.66
N HIS A 49 -22.06 2.48 -30.37
CA HIS A 49 -23.39 1.94 -30.13
C HIS A 49 -23.53 1.34 -28.71
N MET A 50 -22.52 0.62 -28.24
CA MET A 50 -22.50 0.05 -26.88
C MET A 50 -22.40 1.15 -25.82
N THR A 51 -21.56 2.17 -26.06
CA THR A 51 -21.46 3.35 -25.20
C THR A 51 -22.83 3.99 -25.01
N GLN A 52 -23.55 4.27 -26.11
CA GLN A 52 -24.87 4.88 -26.06
C GLN A 52 -25.92 3.98 -25.37
N ALA A 53 -25.89 2.66 -25.61
CA ALA A 53 -26.78 1.72 -24.94
C ALA A 53 -26.54 1.70 -23.41
N LEU A 54 -25.26 1.72 -22.99
CA LEU A 54 -24.89 1.75 -21.59
C LEU A 54 -25.24 3.08 -20.93
N GLU A 55 -25.05 4.21 -21.61
CA GLU A 55 -25.45 5.53 -21.11
C GLU A 55 -26.95 5.60 -20.86
N ARG A 56 -27.77 5.16 -21.83
CA ARG A 56 -29.24 5.13 -21.68
C ARG A 56 -29.68 4.25 -20.51
N GLU A 57 -29.09 3.06 -20.37
CA GLU A 57 -29.45 2.17 -19.28
C GLU A 57 -28.94 2.68 -17.92
N LEU A 58 -27.77 3.33 -17.91
CA LEU A 58 -27.24 3.97 -16.72
C LEU A 58 -28.18 5.10 -16.25
N GLU A 59 -28.59 6.00 -17.15
CA GLU A 59 -29.56 7.06 -16.86
C GLU A 59 -30.90 6.47 -16.38
N ALA A 60 -31.41 5.43 -17.05
CA ALA A 60 -32.63 4.76 -16.64
C ALA A 60 -32.49 4.06 -15.27
N SER A 61 -31.31 3.54 -14.94
CA SER A 61 -31.01 2.94 -13.65
C SER A 61 -30.87 3.99 -12.55
N GLU A 62 -30.29 5.15 -12.84
CA GLU A 62 -30.16 6.27 -11.92
C GLU A 62 -31.52 6.89 -11.62
N ALA A 63 -32.39 7.02 -12.63
CA ALA A 63 -33.78 7.45 -12.44
C ALA A 63 -34.56 6.47 -11.56
N ARG A 64 -34.42 5.15 -11.80
CA ARG A 64 -35.00 4.10 -10.94
C ARG A 64 -34.44 4.17 -9.52
N ALA A 65 -33.13 4.27 -9.35
CA ALA A 65 -32.48 4.40 -8.05
C ALA A 65 -32.90 5.67 -7.31
N ALA A 66 -33.08 6.80 -8.00
CA ALA A 66 -33.57 8.03 -7.40
C ALA A 66 -35.00 7.89 -6.86
N SER A 67 -35.84 7.10 -7.54
CA SER A 67 -37.20 6.78 -7.05
C SER A 67 -37.17 5.79 -5.87
N GLU A 68 -36.31 4.78 -5.90
CA GLU A 68 -36.21 3.74 -4.86
C GLU A 68 -35.49 4.21 -3.58
N ARG A 69 -34.50 5.11 -3.70
CA ARG A 69 -33.72 5.70 -2.59
C ARG A 69 -34.56 6.46 -1.56
N ARG A 70 -35.85 6.68 -1.85
CA ARG A 70 -36.81 7.24 -0.88
C ARG A 70 -37.25 6.24 0.18
N THR A 71 -36.87 4.95 0.08
CA THR A 71 -37.26 3.91 1.03
C THR A 71 -36.06 3.38 1.83
N PRO A 72 -36.15 3.31 3.18
CA PRO A 72 -35.09 2.76 4.04
C PRO A 72 -34.66 1.32 3.69
N ALA A 73 -35.59 0.50 3.18
CA ALA A 73 -35.33 -0.88 2.78
C ALA A 73 -34.36 -0.99 1.58
N SER A 74 -34.43 -0.03 0.64
CA SER A 74 -33.52 0.01 -0.52
C SER A 74 -32.07 0.27 -0.10
N LEU A 75 -31.86 1.17 0.88
CA LEU A 75 -30.54 1.48 1.43
C LEU A 75 -29.94 0.25 2.13
N HIS A 76 -30.72 -0.48 2.90
CA HIS A 76 -30.24 -1.70 3.57
C HIS A 76 -29.81 -2.79 2.56
N LYS A 77 -30.55 -2.93 1.46
CA LYS A 77 -30.20 -3.85 0.37
C LYS A 77 -28.91 -3.43 -0.35
N GLN A 78 -28.73 -2.14 -0.60
CA GLN A 78 -27.49 -1.59 -1.18
C GLN A 78 -26.30 -1.81 -0.25
N LEU A 79 -26.47 -1.58 1.05
CA LEU A 79 -25.41 -1.76 2.06
C LEU A 79 -24.94 -3.22 2.11
N ARG A 80 -25.87 -4.19 2.17
CA ARG A 80 -25.54 -5.62 2.11
C ARG A 80 -24.83 -6.03 0.81
N ARG A 81 -25.15 -5.38 -0.31
CA ARG A 81 -24.47 -5.66 -1.60
C ARG A 81 -23.03 -5.17 -1.56
N VAL A 82 -22.78 -3.97 -1.03
CA VAL A 82 -21.43 -3.42 -0.86
C VAL A 82 -20.62 -4.28 0.10
N GLU A 83 -21.19 -4.71 1.22
CA GLU A 83 -20.54 -5.61 2.19
C GLU A 83 -20.09 -6.92 1.55
N ARG A 84 -20.96 -7.57 0.77
CA ARG A 84 -20.59 -8.81 0.04
C ARG A 84 -19.46 -8.57 -0.96
N ARG A 85 -19.51 -7.48 -1.71
CA ARG A 85 -18.45 -7.11 -2.65
C ARG A 85 -17.12 -6.89 -1.96
N LEU A 86 -17.15 -6.25 -0.79
CA LEU A 86 -15.95 -5.98 0.00
C LEU A 86 -15.38 -7.29 0.55
N ALA A 87 -16.22 -8.21 1.04
CA ALA A 87 -15.82 -9.54 1.47
C ALA A 87 -15.24 -10.39 0.33
N ASP A 88 -15.80 -10.31 -0.88
CA ASP A 88 -15.26 -10.99 -2.07
C ASP A 88 -13.91 -10.42 -2.50
N LEU A 89 -13.76 -9.10 -2.49
CA LEU A 89 -12.48 -8.47 -2.79
C LEU A 89 -11.42 -8.82 -1.73
N GLN A 90 -11.79 -8.84 -0.45
CA GLN A 90 -10.89 -9.30 0.61
C GLN A 90 -10.45 -10.75 0.41
N ARG A 91 -11.37 -11.66 0.07
CA ARG A 91 -11.02 -13.06 -0.24
C ARG A 91 -10.10 -13.17 -1.44
N LYS A 92 -10.40 -12.47 -2.55
CA LYS A 92 -9.54 -12.47 -3.74
C LYS A 92 -8.17 -11.89 -3.48
N THR A 93 -8.09 -10.81 -2.71
CA THR A 93 -6.82 -10.15 -2.38
C THR A 93 -6.02 -11.00 -1.39
N GLY A 94 -6.68 -11.65 -0.44
CA GLY A 94 -6.06 -12.62 0.47
C GLY A 94 -5.45 -13.79 -0.30
N GLY A 95 -6.20 -14.39 -1.24
CA GLY A 95 -5.68 -15.46 -2.09
C GLY A 95 -4.52 -15.02 -2.98
N LEU A 96 -4.59 -13.83 -3.59
CA LEU A 96 -3.47 -13.30 -4.37
C LEU A 96 -2.23 -12.99 -3.52
N LEU A 97 -2.42 -12.55 -2.28
CA LEU A 97 -1.31 -12.35 -1.35
C LEU A 97 -0.71 -13.70 -0.94
N GLU A 98 -1.52 -14.70 -0.67
CA GLU A 98 -1.05 -16.06 -0.36
C GLU A 98 -0.27 -16.66 -1.55
N GLU A 99 -0.79 -16.54 -2.77
CA GLU A 99 -0.07 -16.93 -4.00
C GLU A 99 1.26 -16.17 -4.18
N LEU A 100 1.29 -14.88 -3.87
CA LEU A 100 2.52 -14.09 -3.92
C LEU A 100 3.52 -14.47 -2.82
N TRP A 101 3.03 -14.87 -1.65
CA TRP A 101 3.87 -15.38 -0.56
C TRP A 101 4.44 -16.75 -0.92
N GLU A 102 3.64 -17.67 -1.45
CA GLU A 102 4.12 -18.97 -1.94
C GLU A 102 5.15 -18.80 -3.07
N ALA A 103 4.90 -17.90 -4.03
CA ALA A 103 5.86 -17.58 -5.08
C ALA A 103 7.13 -16.91 -4.54
N GLY A 104 7.02 -16.12 -3.47
CA GLY A 104 8.14 -15.53 -2.75
C GLY A 104 8.99 -16.58 -2.04
N ASP A 105 8.36 -17.55 -1.40
CA ASP A 105 9.01 -18.70 -0.76
C ASP A 105 9.72 -19.58 -1.79
N ASP A 106 9.12 -19.79 -2.96
CA ASP A 106 9.75 -20.48 -4.08
C ASP A 106 10.99 -19.72 -4.59
N LEU A 107 10.92 -18.38 -4.67
CA LEU A 107 12.07 -17.56 -5.04
C LEU A 107 13.18 -17.56 -3.99
N GLU A 108 12.84 -17.57 -2.70
CA GLU A 108 13.80 -17.77 -1.61
C GLU A 108 14.41 -19.17 -1.64
N GLN A 109 13.64 -20.22 -1.94
CA GLN A 109 14.16 -21.58 -2.14
C GLN A 109 15.09 -21.66 -3.35
N ILE A 110 14.73 -21.04 -4.48
CA ILE A 110 15.60 -20.96 -5.67
C ILE A 110 16.86 -20.18 -5.32
N ARG A 111 16.75 -19.06 -4.58
CA ARG A 111 17.90 -18.28 -4.12
C ARG A 111 18.80 -19.09 -3.19
N MET A 112 18.25 -19.86 -2.26
CA MET A 112 18.99 -20.78 -1.39
C MET A 112 19.64 -21.93 -2.17
N ALA A 113 18.98 -22.43 -3.22
CA ALA A 113 19.47 -23.52 -4.06
C ALA A 113 20.54 -23.08 -5.08
N VAL A 114 20.44 -21.84 -5.57
CA VAL A 114 21.33 -21.24 -6.57
C VAL A 114 22.45 -20.40 -5.92
N ALA A 115 22.31 -20.04 -4.64
CA ALA A 115 23.40 -19.47 -3.87
C ALA A 115 24.61 -20.42 -3.97
N PRO A 116 25.77 -19.95 -4.46
CA PRO A 116 26.94 -20.80 -4.59
C PRO A 116 27.21 -21.42 -3.23
N ARG A 117 27.28 -22.76 -3.20
CA ARG A 117 27.74 -23.52 -2.05
C ARG A 117 29.19 -23.10 -1.78
N VAL A 118 29.38 -22.01 -1.03
CA VAL A 118 30.65 -21.66 -0.39
C VAL A 118 30.81 -22.62 0.79
N THR A 119 30.94 -23.91 0.46
CA THR A 119 31.30 -24.96 1.41
C THR A 119 32.80 -24.89 1.61
N GLY A 120 33.22 -24.08 2.58
CA GLY A 120 34.64 -23.92 2.84
C GLY A 120 35.06 -23.15 4.09
N ALA A 121 34.18 -22.74 5.00
CA ALA A 121 34.59 -22.24 6.31
C ALA A 121 33.46 -22.37 7.33
N LYS A 122 33.56 -23.35 8.22
CA LYS A 122 32.82 -23.36 9.49
C LYS A 122 33.48 -22.33 10.41
N GLY A 123 33.25 -21.05 10.16
CA GLY A 123 33.41 -19.97 11.13
C GLY A 123 32.05 -19.29 11.23
N HIS A 124 31.60 -18.98 12.46
CA HIS A 124 30.37 -18.26 12.80
C HIS A 124 29.78 -17.33 11.72
N LEU A 125 28.96 -17.86 10.80
CA LEU A 125 28.11 -17.09 9.88
C LEU A 125 26.70 -16.91 10.46
N GLY A 126 26.58 -16.88 11.80
CA GLY A 126 25.43 -16.31 12.45
C GLY A 126 25.66 -14.81 12.48
N ASP A 127 24.86 -14.05 11.72
CA ASP A 127 24.91 -12.59 11.66
C ASP A 127 26.02 -12.00 10.77
N ILE A 128 25.92 -12.22 9.44
CA ILE A 128 26.64 -11.43 8.42
C ILE A 128 25.97 -10.05 8.30
N GLY A 129 25.88 -9.33 9.42
CA GLY A 129 25.43 -7.94 9.45
C GLY A 129 26.55 -7.00 8.99
N LEU A 130 26.17 -5.83 8.48
CA LEU A 130 27.09 -4.72 8.17
C LEU A 130 27.93 -4.28 9.40
N VAL A 131 27.40 -4.57 10.60
CA VAL A 131 27.93 -4.16 11.89
C VAL A 131 27.80 -5.33 12.85
N ALA A 132 28.87 -5.69 13.55
CA ALA A 132 28.81 -6.66 14.64
C ALA A 132 27.91 -6.14 15.78
N ILE A 133 26.97 -6.95 16.30
CA ILE A 133 26.05 -6.55 17.38
C ILE A 133 26.79 -6.17 18.67
N GLU A 134 27.81 -6.95 19.02
CA GLU A 134 28.62 -6.72 20.21
C GLU A 134 29.79 -5.77 19.89
N PRO A 135 30.08 -4.81 20.78
CA PRO A 135 31.23 -3.93 20.61
C PRO A 135 32.52 -4.70 20.83
N ALA A 136 33.42 -4.63 19.85
CA ALA A 136 34.76 -5.18 19.95
C ALA A 136 35.76 -4.09 20.37
N PRO A 137 36.87 -4.43 21.06
CA PRO A 137 37.85 -3.43 21.51
C PRO A 137 38.54 -2.67 20.36
N ASP A 138 38.55 -3.26 19.16
CA ASP A 138 39.12 -2.73 17.92
C ASP A 138 38.09 -1.97 17.05
N ASP A 139 36.84 -1.82 17.48
CA ASP A 139 35.79 -1.11 16.73
C ASP A 139 36.20 0.30 16.29
N ALA A 140 36.97 1.02 17.11
CA ALA A 140 37.44 2.36 16.79
C ALA A 140 38.40 2.38 15.60
N GLU A 141 39.22 1.34 15.46
CA GLU A 141 40.15 1.17 14.33
C GLU A 141 39.40 0.72 13.08
N VAL A 142 38.40 -0.16 13.22
CA VAL A 142 37.63 -0.72 12.11
C VAL A 142 36.65 0.30 11.52
N TYR A 143 35.85 0.96 12.35
CA TYR A 143 34.76 1.83 11.90
C TYR A 143 35.17 3.30 11.78
N GLY A 144 36.25 3.73 12.46
CA GLY A 144 36.76 5.10 12.42
C GLY A 144 35.67 6.16 12.63
N ALA A 145 35.45 7.01 11.63
CA ALA A 145 34.44 8.08 11.68
C ALA A 145 32.98 7.57 11.74
N ALA A 146 32.71 6.32 11.37
CA ALA A 146 31.38 5.72 11.41
C ALA A 146 30.97 5.22 12.80
N LEU A 147 31.90 5.22 13.78
CA LEU A 147 31.67 4.67 15.12
C LEU A 147 30.41 5.22 15.83
N PRO A 148 30.08 6.54 15.75
CA PRO A 148 28.85 7.05 16.36
C PRO A 148 27.57 6.46 15.72
N VAL A 149 27.57 6.28 14.40
CA VAL A 149 26.46 5.70 13.63
C VAL A 149 26.30 4.22 13.98
N VAL A 150 27.42 3.48 14.07
CA VAL A 150 27.47 2.08 14.54
C VAL A 150 26.91 1.93 15.96
N ALA A 151 27.31 2.81 16.88
CA ALA A 151 26.82 2.79 18.26
C ALA A 151 25.31 3.08 18.35
N GLU A 152 24.77 3.93 17.48
CA GLU A 152 23.32 4.12 17.36
C GLU A 152 22.63 2.89 16.76
N TRP A 153 23.16 2.33 15.67
CA TRP A 153 22.62 1.14 15.03
C TRP A 153 22.48 -0.01 16.01
N ARG A 154 23.52 -0.28 16.83
CA ARG A 154 23.49 -1.32 17.87
C ARG A 154 22.42 -1.06 18.94
N ARG A 155 22.25 0.20 19.38
CA ARG A 155 21.20 0.57 20.35
C ARG A 155 19.80 0.33 19.76
N THR A 156 19.59 0.73 18.51
CA THR A 156 18.33 0.49 17.79
C THR A 156 18.06 -1.00 17.63
N ARG A 157 19.08 -1.79 17.22
CA ARG A 157 18.97 -3.24 17.06
C ARG A 157 18.57 -3.95 18.34
N ARG A 158 19.22 -3.63 19.47
CA ARG A 158 18.86 -4.20 20.79
C ARG A 158 17.43 -3.84 21.21
N THR A 159 16.98 -2.63 20.91
CA THR A 159 15.61 -2.22 21.22
C THR A 159 14.58 -2.97 20.35
N LEU A 160 14.99 -3.40 19.16
CA LEU A 160 14.15 -4.17 18.23
C LEU A 160 14.00 -5.65 18.65
N GLU A 161 14.88 -6.19 19.47
CA GLU A 161 14.76 -7.56 19.99
C GLU A 161 13.50 -7.73 20.87
N GLU A 162 13.13 -6.68 21.60
CA GLU A 162 11.94 -6.65 22.46
C GLU A 162 11.14 -5.35 22.23
N PRO A 163 10.49 -5.18 21.07
CA PRO A 163 9.77 -3.95 20.77
C PRO A 163 8.47 -3.91 21.59
N PRO A 164 8.15 -2.77 22.23
CA PRO A 164 6.98 -2.68 23.11
C PRO A 164 5.64 -2.80 22.36
N ASN A 165 5.62 -2.47 21.07
CA ASN A 165 4.44 -2.58 20.21
C ASN A 165 4.84 -2.54 18.72
N THR A 166 3.89 -2.88 17.84
CA THR A 166 4.09 -2.93 16.38
C THR A 166 4.50 -1.59 15.78
N VAL A 167 3.95 -0.46 16.24
CA VAL A 167 4.29 0.86 15.69
C VAL A 167 5.72 1.25 16.03
N THR A 168 6.15 1.00 17.28
CA THR A 168 7.54 1.20 17.71
C THR A 168 8.48 0.26 16.98
N CYS A 169 8.09 -0.99 16.73
CA CYS A 169 8.85 -1.92 15.89
C CYS A 169 9.12 -1.32 14.50
N LEU A 170 8.08 -0.88 13.78
CA LEU A 170 8.21 -0.25 12.46
C LEU A 170 9.07 1.02 12.47
N GLN A 171 8.99 1.83 13.54
CA GLN A 171 9.83 3.01 13.70
C GLN A 171 11.31 2.65 13.90
N LEU A 172 11.60 1.62 14.70
CA LEU A 172 12.95 1.14 14.95
C LEU A 172 13.54 0.52 13.68
N GLU A 173 12.78 -0.26 12.92
CA GLU A 173 13.20 -0.79 11.61
C GLU A 173 13.48 0.31 10.60
N GLU A 174 12.63 1.34 10.54
CA GLU A 174 12.87 2.52 9.69
C GLU A 174 14.19 3.21 10.07
N ARG A 175 14.43 3.41 11.38
CA ARG A 175 15.67 4.02 11.86
C ARG A 175 16.88 3.15 11.54
N LEU A 176 16.76 1.84 11.70
CA LEU A 176 17.83 0.88 11.44
C LEU A 176 18.23 0.89 9.96
N LEU A 177 17.28 0.81 9.03
CA LEU A 177 17.56 0.92 7.59
C LEU A 177 18.14 2.28 7.21
N SER A 178 17.69 3.36 7.84
CA SER A 178 18.27 4.68 7.60
C SER A 178 19.74 4.73 8.03
N LEU A 179 20.09 4.11 9.16
CA LEU A 179 21.47 4.02 9.64
C LEU A 179 22.31 3.11 8.73
N GLU A 180 21.77 1.99 8.25
CA GLU A 180 22.47 1.13 7.27
C GLU A 180 22.78 1.86 5.96
N ILE A 181 21.81 2.62 5.43
CA ILE A 181 22.03 3.45 4.25
C ILE A 181 23.16 4.43 4.52
N GLN A 182 23.19 5.08 5.69
CA GLN A 182 24.25 6.02 6.07
C GLN A 182 25.62 5.33 6.17
N LEU A 183 25.68 4.14 6.77
CA LEU A 183 26.92 3.37 6.90
C LEU A 183 27.47 2.94 5.52
N VAL A 184 26.60 2.55 4.60
CA VAL A 184 26.96 2.17 3.24
C VAL A 184 27.35 3.38 2.40
N ASP A 185 26.54 4.44 2.43
CA ASP A 185 26.66 5.58 1.52
C ASP A 185 27.72 6.58 2.02
N ASP A 186 27.61 7.06 3.25
CA ASP A 186 28.54 8.08 3.75
C ASP A 186 29.89 7.46 4.15
N HIS A 187 29.87 6.24 4.67
CA HIS A 187 31.05 5.60 5.26
C HIS A 187 31.64 4.44 4.43
N SER A 188 31.02 4.08 3.31
CA SER A 188 31.51 3.00 2.42
C SER A 188 31.76 1.66 3.13
N LEU A 189 31.02 1.37 4.21
CA LEU A 189 31.12 0.09 4.91
C LEU A 189 30.59 -1.05 4.05
N THR A 190 31.29 -2.18 4.06
CA THR A 190 31.01 -3.36 3.24
C THR A 190 30.64 -4.57 4.10
N MET A 191 29.81 -5.48 3.57
CA MET A 191 29.48 -6.74 4.23
C MET A 191 30.28 -7.92 3.63
N PRO A 192 31.02 -8.70 4.44
CA PRO A 192 31.75 -8.30 5.65
C PRO A 192 32.97 -7.42 5.27
N PRO A 193 33.40 -6.51 6.17
CA PRO A 193 34.38 -5.46 5.86
C PRO A 193 35.76 -5.99 5.43
N ALA A 194 36.03 -7.27 5.69
CA ALA A 194 37.30 -7.91 5.44
C ALA A 194 37.45 -8.56 4.05
N GLU A 195 36.35 -8.85 3.33
CA GLU A 195 36.41 -9.79 2.20
C GLU A 195 36.50 -9.14 0.81
N ALA A 196 35.94 -7.94 0.61
CA ALA A 196 36.22 -7.11 -0.57
C ALA A 196 35.58 -5.71 -0.45
N PRO A 197 36.26 -4.63 -0.89
CA PRO A 197 35.59 -3.35 -1.09
C PRO A 197 34.47 -3.52 -2.13
N TRP A 198 33.29 -2.95 -1.88
CA TRP A 198 32.22 -2.94 -2.87
C TRP A 198 32.65 -2.15 -4.09
N ASP A 199 32.40 -2.69 -5.28
CA ASP A 199 32.40 -1.84 -6.47
C ASP A 199 31.26 -0.81 -6.37
N GLN A 200 31.42 0.30 -7.09
CA GLN A 200 30.45 1.40 -7.02
C GLN A 200 29.03 0.96 -7.43
N VAL A 201 28.92 0.05 -8.40
CA VAL A 201 27.63 -0.42 -8.92
C VAL A 201 26.87 -1.24 -7.87
N ARG A 202 27.57 -2.13 -7.18
CA ARG A 202 27.03 -2.95 -6.09
C ARG A 202 26.61 -2.07 -4.92
N ARG A 203 27.44 -1.07 -4.56
CA ARG A 203 27.08 -0.10 -3.53
C ARG A 203 25.80 0.66 -3.88
N GLU A 204 25.71 1.22 -5.09
CA GLU A 204 24.52 1.95 -5.54
C GLU A 204 23.28 1.05 -5.54
N THR A 205 23.43 -0.21 -5.96
CA THR A 205 22.33 -1.20 -5.96
C THR A 205 21.85 -1.50 -4.54
N GLU A 206 22.78 -1.75 -3.61
CA GLU A 206 22.48 -2.02 -2.19
C GLU A 206 21.81 -0.83 -1.50
N VAL A 207 22.24 0.40 -1.81
CA VAL A 207 21.60 1.63 -1.33
C VAL A 207 20.19 1.74 -1.91
N GLN A 208 20.00 1.51 -3.20
CA GLN A 208 18.68 1.58 -3.83
C GLN A 208 17.71 0.56 -3.26
N LEU A 209 18.15 -0.68 -3.02
CA LEU A 209 17.32 -1.73 -2.40
C LEU A 209 16.88 -1.32 -0.99
N ARG A 210 17.80 -0.83 -0.15
CA ARG A 210 17.45 -0.33 1.19
C ARG A 210 16.52 0.88 1.15
N GLN A 211 16.73 1.80 0.22
CA GLN A 211 15.83 2.94 0.03
C GLN A 211 14.42 2.51 -0.39
N GLN A 212 14.30 1.48 -1.24
CA GLN A 212 13.00 0.92 -1.60
C GLN A 212 12.32 0.29 -0.39
N ARG A 213 13.03 -0.54 0.38
CA ARG A 213 12.51 -1.14 1.61
C ARG A 213 12.09 -0.08 2.64
N LEU A 214 12.86 1.00 2.78
CA LEU A 214 12.51 2.13 3.64
C LEU A 214 11.19 2.80 3.21
N ARG A 215 10.95 2.94 1.91
CA ARG A 215 9.67 3.48 1.39
C ARG A 215 8.51 2.54 1.67
N GLU A 216 8.73 1.24 1.61
CA GLU A 216 7.71 0.23 1.96
C GLU A 216 7.36 0.29 3.44
N LEU A 217 8.36 0.27 4.35
CA LEU A 217 8.11 0.39 5.79
C LEU A 217 7.37 1.68 6.16
N ARG A 218 7.70 2.80 5.50
CA ARG A 218 6.96 4.05 5.68
C ARG A 218 5.50 3.92 5.28
N ARG A 219 5.20 3.18 4.21
CA ARG A 219 3.82 2.89 3.79
C ARG A 219 3.15 1.95 4.80
N GLU A 220 3.82 0.90 5.25
CA GLU A 220 3.29 -0.01 6.27
C GLU A 220 2.95 0.74 7.56
N ARG A 221 3.84 1.62 8.03
CA ARG A 221 3.56 2.47 9.21
C ARG A 221 2.37 3.39 9.02
N LEU A 222 2.25 4.00 7.83
CA LEU A 222 1.09 4.84 7.48
C LEU A 222 -0.24 4.08 7.60
N TRP A 223 -0.25 2.76 7.38
CA TRP A 223 -1.43 1.92 7.52
C TRP A 223 -1.58 1.30 8.92
N ALA A 224 -0.49 1.01 9.61
CA ALA A 224 -0.51 0.38 10.93
C ALA A 224 -1.13 1.30 12.00
N GLU A 225 -0.86 2.60 11.95
CA GLU A 225 -1.42 3.57 12.91
C GLU A 225 -2.96 3.64 12.86
N PRO A 226 -3.62 3.89 11.72
CA PRO A 226 -5.08 3.93 11.68
C PRO A 226 -5.70 2.58 12.03
N LEU A 227 -5.08 1.45 11.66
CA LEU A 227 -5.55 0.12 12.06
C LEU A 227 -5.48 -0.09 13.57
N HIS A 228 -4.39 0.32 14.21
CA HIS A 228 -4.26 0.28 15.67
C HIS A 228 -5.35 1.12 16.35
N TRP A 229 -5.62 2.32 15.81
CA TRP A 229 -6.70 3.19 16.31
C TRP A 229 -8.09 2.61 16.11
N VAL A 230 -8.37 2.01 14.94
CA VAL A 230 -9.65 1.33 14.68
C VAL A 230 -9.82 0.16 15.65
N GLY A 231 -8.78 -0.63 15.87
CA GLY A 231 -8.80 -1.69 16.89
C GLY A 231 -9.12 -1.14 18.29
N ARG A 232 -8.50 -0.02 18.66
CA ARG A 232 -8.74 0.66 19.94
C ARG A 232 -10.15 1.25 20.04
N LEU A 233 -10.71 1.76 18.94
CA LEU A 233 -12.09 2.21 18.87
C LEU A 233 -13.09 1.06 18.97
N VAL A 234 -12.79 -0.10 18.40
CA VAL A 234 -13.65 -1.28 18.54
C VAL A 234 -13.63 -1.78 19.98
N THR A 235 -12.47 -1.75 20.66
CA THR A 235 -12.38 -2.14 22.07
C THR A 235 -13.01 -1.11 23.01
N LEU A 236 -12.87 0.20 22.72
CA LEU A 236 -13.43 1.29 23.53
C LEU A 236 -14.89 1.65 23.19
N GLY A 237 -15.36 1.43 21.97
CA GLY A 237 -16.72 1.70 21.52
C GLY A 237 -17.77 0.83 22.21
N ARG A 238 -17.32 -0.23 22.88
CA ARG A 238 -18.11 -0.98 23.87
C ARG A 238 -18.45 -0.15 25.13
N TRP A 239 -17.86 1.05 25.29
CA TRP A 239 -17.96 1.95 26.45
C TRP A 239 -18.32 3.40 26.05
N GLY A 240 -19.35 3.60 25.22
CA GLY A 240 -20.28 4.75 25.33
C GLY A 240 -19.82 6.22 25.16
N GLY A 241 -18.64 6.54 24.61
CA GLY A 241 -18.11 7.93 24.56
C GLY A 241 -17.63 8.48 23.20
N GLY A 242 -18.14 7.99 22.06
CA GLY A 242 -17.46 8.07 20.74
C GLY A 242 -17.28 9.43 20.04
N LEU A 243 -18.07 10.47 20.35
CA LEU A 243 -18.09 11.69 19.51
C LEU A 243 -16.90 12.66 19.72
N SER A 244 -16.25 12.62 20.88
CA SER A 244 -15.08 13.46 21.15
C SER A 244 -13.80 12.91 20.49
N LEU A 245 -13.68 11.58 20.45
CA LEU A 245 -12.49 10.90 19.95
C LEU A 245 -12.33 11.08 18.43
N GLU A 246 -13.43 11.07 17.68
CA GLU A 246 -13.40 11.16 16.21
C GLU A 246 -12.78 12.48 15.72
N ARG A 247 -13.09 13.62 16.36
CA ARG A 247 -12.53 14.93 16.01
C ARG A 247 -11.05 15.02 16.37
N GLN A 248 -10.66 14.48 17.53
CA GLN A 248 -9.25 14.42 17.92
C GLN A 248 -8.45 13.54 16.94
N MET A 249 -9.04 12.43 16.48
CA MET A 249 -8.44 11.54 15.51
C MET A 249 -8.27 12.16 14.13
N GLN A 250 -9.26 12.89 13.62
CA GLN A 250 -9.14 13.61 12.35
C GLN A 250 -8.00 14.64 12.42
N HIS A 251 -7.88 15.35 13.54
CA HIS A 251 -6.81 16.32 13.72
C HIS A 251 -5.43 15.67 13.78
N GLU A 252 -5.24 14.62 14.59
CA GLU A 252 -3.95 13.91 14.68
C GLU A 252 -3.56 13.26 13.35
N PHE A 253 -4.53 12.68 12.62
CA PHE A 253 -4.27 12.11 11.30
C PHE A 253 -3.84 13.18 10.29
N GLU A 254 -4.48 14.36 10.29
CA GLU A 254 -4.10 15.46 9.38
C GLU A 254 -2.71 16.02 9.69
N VAL A 255 -2.37 16.19 10.98
CA VAL A 255 -1.04 16.64 11.41
C VAL A 255 0.03 15.65 10.97
N ARG A 256 -0.12 14.35 11.27
CA ARG A 256 0.87 13.32 10.91
C ARG A 256 0.96 13.08 9.41
N ARG A 257 -0.16 13.14 8.70
CA ARG A 257 -0.17 13.07 7.23
C ARG A 257 0.62 14.22 6.63
N SER A 258 0.62 15.40 7.26
CA SER A 258 1.39 16.56 6.80
C SER A 258 2.90 16.42 7.05
N GLU A 259 3.31 15.71 8.10
CA GLU A 259 4.72 15.40 8.40
C GLU A 259 5.31 14.37 7.44
N LEU A 260 4.51 13.41 6.98
CA LEU A 260 4.97 12.28 6.16
C LEU A 260 4.96 12.57 4.66
N LEU A 261 4.18 13.56 4.22
CA LEU A 261 4.18 13.99 2.83
C LEU A 261 5.25 15.08 2.63
N PRO A 262 6.12 14.94 1.62
CA PRO A 262 7.16 15.95 1.36
C PRO A 262 6.52 17.34 1.15
N PRO A 263 7.16 18.40 1.68
CA PRO A 263 6.64 19.77 1.61
C PRO A 263 6.50 20.18 0.14
N GLY A 264 5.28 20.07 -0.40
CA GLY A 264 5.00 20.30 -1.82
C GLY A 264 3.80 19.53 -2.36
N VAL A 265 3.53 18.33 -1.83
CA VAL A 265 2.39 17.51 -2.27
C VAL A 265 1.07 17.95 -1.62
N ALA A 266 1.11 18.42 -0.37
CA ALA A 266 -0.08 18.80 0.39
C ALA A 266 -0.78 20.09 -0.12
N ARG A 267 -0.07 21.01 -0.79
CA ARG A 267 -0.64 22.31 -1.19
C ARG A 267 -1.61 22.27 -2.37
N ARG A 268 -1.75 21.14 -3.08
CA ARG A 268 -2.60 21.05 -4.29
C ARG A 268 -4.08 20.70 -4.01
N SER A 269 -4.43 20.27 -2.80
CA SER A 269 -5.81 19.86 -2.48
C SER A 269 -6.73 20.99 -1.99
N GLY A 270 -6.19 22.16 -1.60
CA GLY A 270 -6.98 23.25 -1.00
C GLY A 270 -7.44 24.37 -1.93
N ARG A 271 -6.98 24.42 -3.19
CA ARG A 271 -7.30 25.54 -4.10
C ARG A 271 -8.54 25.26 -4.96
N GLY A 272 -9.66 24.96 -4.30
CA GLY A 272 -10.96 24.69 -4.90
C GLY A 272 -11.90 25.88 -4.89
N ARG A 273 -11.68 26.83 -5.81
CA ARG A 273 -12.74 27.54 -6.55
C ARG A 273 -13.80 28.34 -5.74
N ASN A 274 -13.38 29.39 -5.05
CA ASN A 274 -14.26 30.55 -4.80
C ASN A 274 -14.31 31.40 -6.08
N GLY A 275 -15.05 30.92 -7.08
CA GLY A 275 -15.34 31.67 -8.30
C GLY A 275 -16.38 32.73 -8.01
N GLY A 276 -15.95 33.99 -7.99
CA GLY A 276 -16.78 35.16 -7.77
C GLY A 276 -18.01 35.21 -8.67
N ARG A 277 -19.14 35.48 -8.03
CA ARG A 277 -20.42 35.79 -8.66
C ARG A 277 -20.38 37.26 -9.09
N SER A 278 -19.83 37.55 -10.26
CA SER A 278 -19.97 38.88 -10.88
C SER A 278 -21.44 39.10 -11.25
N LYS A 279 -22.12 40.00 -10.55
CA LYS A 279 -23.35 40.64 -11.00
C LYS A 279 -22.97 41.70 -12.03
N ALA A 280 -23.46 41.57 -13.25
CA ALA A 280 -23.51 42.68 -14.21
C ALA A 280 -24.94 43.21 -14.21
N SER A 281 -25.03 44.55 -14.10
CA SER A 281 -26.22 45.38 -14.26
C SER A 281 -26.65 45.48 -15.72
#